data_AF-A0A7S2JJ84-F1
#
_entry.id   AF-A0A7S2JJ84-F1
#
_cell.length_a   1.000
_cell.length_b   1.000
_cell.length_c   1.000
_cell.angle_alpha   90.00
_cell.angle_beta   90.00
_cell.angle_gamma   90.00
#
_symmetry.space_group_name_H-M   'P 1'
#
loop_
_entity.id
_entity.type
_entity.pdbx_description
1 polymer ?
#
loop_
_entity_poly.entity_id
_entity_poly.type
_entity_poly.pdbx_seq_one_letter_code
_entity_poly.pdbx_strand_id
1 'polypeptide(L)'
;EGAVLTKGAGVEEMLCKVHGQNLAAEGRAMRRVRLGPYAAPFYQQLRVLLGRKVLTTLRNPGAVGLQLFLPLGMGVVLGSIFQGIGAGAFGLPQISFIFSLLTTLSLQSLPLMLLLIEERGFMKHETSERLYTESAHILTTLCVTVPLS
;
A
#
# COMPACT_ATOMS: atom_id res chain seq x y z
N GLU A 1 -37.93 -19.85 64.73
CA GLU A 1 -36.57 -20.11 64.21
C GLU A 1 -36.57 -19.69 62.74
N GLY A 2 -36.01 -18.55 62.36
CA GLY A 2 -34.56 -18.28 62.32
C GLY A 2 -34.14 -18.31 60.83
N ALA A 3 -34.32 -17.22 60.10
CA ALA A 3 -33.28 -16.22 59.83
C ALA A 3 -32.16 -16.70 58.87
N VAL A 4 -32.38 -16.63 57.55
CA VAL A 4 -31.30 -16.39 56.55
C VAL A 4 -31.85 -15.58 55.36
N LEU A 5 -32.37 -14.38 55.62
CA LEU A 5 -32.47 -13.32 54.63
C LEU A 5 -31.29 -12.38 54.84
N THR A 6 -30.09 -12.75 54.39
CA THR A 6 -28.96 -11.82 54.36
C THR A 6 -28.06 -12.05 53.16
N LYS A 7 -28.00 -11.00 52.31
CA LYS A 7 -26.85 -10.60 51.50
C LYS A 7 -26.35 -11.59 50.43
N GLY A 8 -27.22 -11.90 49.47
CA GLY A 8 -26.78 -12.16 48.10
C GLY A 8 -27.08 -10.94 47.25
N ALA A 9 -26.29 -9.87 47.35
CA ALA A 9 -26.23 -8.91 46.25
C ALA A 9 -25.78 -9.73 45.05
N GLY A 10 -26.72 -9.98 44.13
CA GLY A 10 -26.66 -11.07 43.19
C GLY A 10 -25.34 -11.07 42.45
N VAL A 11 -24.75 -12.25 42.28
CA VAL A 11 -23.55 -12.45 41.45
C VAL A 11 -23.71 -11.75 40.09
N GLU A 12 -24.93 -11.71 39.57
CA GLU A 12 -25.41 -10.93 38.42
C GLU A 12 -25.10 -9.42 38.53
N GLU A 13 -25.40 -8.80 39.67
CA GLU A 13 -25.19 -7.37 39.93
C GLU A 13 -23.70 -7.04 40.06
N MET A 14 -22.92 -7.96 40.64
CA MET A 14 -21.46 -7.87 40.69
C MET A 14 -20.83 -8.02 39.30
N LEU A 15 -21.27 -9.00 38.49
CA LEU A 15 -20.79 -9.18 37.12
C LEU A 15 -21.12 -7.98 36.24
N CYS A 16 -22.32 -7.42 36.36
CA CYS A 16 -22.72 -6.23 35.61
C CYS A 16 -21.90 -4.99 36.01
N LYS A 17 -21.62 -4.81 37.31
CA LYS A 17 -20.71 -3.75 37.80
C LYS A 17 -19.27 -3.93 37.34
N VAL A 18 -18.74 -5.15 37.38
CA VAL A 18 -17.36 -5.44 36.93
C VAL A 18 -17.23 -5.29 35.42
N HIS A 19 -18.24 -5.71 34.64
CA HIS A 19 -18.25 -5.52 33.19
C HIS A 19 -18.35 -4.02 32.82
N GLY A 20 -19.19 -3.25 33.53
CA GLY A 20 -19.25 -1.79 33.38
C GLY A 20 -17.96 -1.08 33.79
N GLN A 21 -17.26 -1.57 34.80
CA GLN A 21 -15.95 -1.04 35.24
C GLN A 21 -14.83 -1.39 34.27
N ASN A 22 -14.82 -2.59 33.67
CA ASN A 22 -13.85 -2.97 32.65
C ASN A 22 -14.03 -2.17 31.36
N LEU A 23 -15.28 -1.95 30.93
CA LEU A 23 -15.59 -1.07 29.79
C LEU A 23 -15.20 0.40 30.06
N ALA A 24 -15.41 0.88 31.29
CA ALA A 24 -15.00 2.23 31.70
C ALA A 24 -13.47 2.37 31.86
N ALA A 25 -12.78 1.29 32.24
CA ALA A 25 -11.33 1.24 32.36
C ALA A 25 -10.64 1.13 30.98
N GLU A 26 -11.16 0.29 30.08
CA GLU A 26 -10.73 0.26 28.67
C GLU A 26 -11.00 1.60 27.99
N GLY A 27 -12.15 2.22 28.25
CA GLY A 27 -12.48 3.56 27.74
C GLY A 27 -11.59 4.69 28.27
N ARG A 28 -10.90 4.50 29.41
CA ARG A 28 -9.91 5.45 29.96
C ARG A 28 -8.48 5.13 29.52
N ALA A 29 -8.15 3.86 29.28
CA ALA A 29 -6.86 3.43 28.72
C ALA A 29 -6.75 3.80 27.23
N MET A 30 -7.88 3.93 26.52
CA MET A 30 -7.95 4.54 25.20
C MET A 30 -7.79 6.06 25.34
N ARG A 31 -6.55 6.50 25.60
CA ARG A 31 -6.08 7.88 25.52
C ARG A 31 -6.78 8.54 24.34
N ARG A 32 -7.62 9.55 24.61
CA ARG A 32 -8.32 10.36 23.60
C ARG A 32 -7.30 11.02 22.67
N VAL A 33 -6.80 10.28 21.68
CA VAL A 33 -6.28 10.84 20.45
C VAL A 33 -7.49 11.52 19.83
N ARG A 34 -7.38 12.82 19.51
CA ARG A 34 -8.45 13.57 18.89
C ARG A 34 -8.88 12.83 17.62
N LEU A 35 -9.97 12.05 17.70
CA LEU A 35 -10.53 11.36 16.55
C LEU A 35 -11.15 12.44 15.66
N GLY A 36 -10.35 12.94 14.72
CA GLY A 36 -10.89 13.29 13.43
C GLY A 36 -11.50 12.04 12.76
N PRO A 37 -12.03 12.15 11.53
CA PRO A 37 -12.58 11.00 10.80
C PRO A 37 -11.59 9.82 10.63
N TYR A 38 -10.31 10.02 10.97
CA TYR A 38 -9.25 9.02 10.96
C TYR A 38 -8.54 8.95 12.33
N ALA A 39 -8.22 7.74 12.78
CA ALA A 39 -7.64 7.46 14.09
C ALA A 39 -6.15 7.88 14.25
N ALA A 40 -5.43 8.08 13.15
CA ALA A 40 -4.00 8.41 13.13
C ALA A 40 -3.69 9.65 12.27
N PRO A 41 -2.66 10.44 12.60
CA PRO A 41 -2.20 11.53 11.76
C PRO A 41 -1.65 11.00 10.42
N PHE A 42 -1.83 11.79 9.35
CA PHE A 42 -1.48 11.43 7.96
C PHE A 42 -0.06 10.89 7.79
N TYR A 43 0.92 11.47 8.49
CA TYR A 43 2.32 11.03 8.42
C TYR A 43 2.53 9.60 8.95
N GLN A 44 1.84 9.23 10.03
CA GLN A 44 1.92 7.87 10.59
C GLN A 44 1.23 6.86 9.66
N GLN A 45 0.09 7.24 9.06
CA GLN A 45 -0.58 6.42 8.05
C GLN A 45 0.36 6.14 6.86
N LEU A 46 0.99 7.18 6.31
CA LEU A 46 1.91 7.07 5.18
C LEU A 46 3.10 6.16 5.51
N ARG A 47 3.77 6.35 6.66
CA ARG A 47 4.94 5.55 7.05
C ARG A 47 4.59 4.07 7.23
N VAL A 48 3.46 3.77 7.88
CA VAL A 48 3.02 2.39 8.10
C VAL A 48 2.61 1.72 6.78
N LEU A 49 1.85 2.42 5.94
CA LEU A 49 1.46 1.93 4.63
C LEU A 49 2.67 1.69 3.73
N LEU A 50 3.66 2.59 3.74
CA LEU A 50 4.88 2.47 2.95
C LEU A 50 5.73 1.30 3.41
N GLY A 51 5.96 1.14 4.71
CA GLY A 51 6.65 -0.04 5.25
C GLY A 51 5.92 -1.35 4.88
N ARG A 52 4.59 -1.38 5.02
CA ARG A 52 3.77 -2.54 4.64
C ARG A 52 3.87 -2.84 3.15
N LYS A 53 3.74 -1.83 2.29
CA LYS A 53 3.73 -2.00 0.84
C LYS A 53 5.11 -2.43 0.33
N VAL A 54 6.19 -1.80 0.80
CA VAL A 54 7.57 -2.21 0.48
C VAL A 54 7.83 -3.64 0.91
N LEU A 55 7.44 -4.02 2.14
CA LEU A 55 7.65 -5.39 2.63
C LEU A 55 6.87 -6.42 1.80
N THR A 56 5.62 -6.12 1.44
CA THR A 56 4.79 -6.98 0.57
C THR A 56 5.38 -7.10 -0.83
N THR A 57 5.89 -6.01 -1.39
CA THR A 57 6.56 -6.01 -2.70
C THR A 57 7.85 -6.84 -2.65
N LEU A 58 8.70 -6.63 -1.64
CA LEU A 58 9.94 -7.39 -1.46
C LEU A 58 9.71 -8.88 -1.19
N ARG A 59 8.62 -9.23 -0.49
CA ARG A 59 8.26 -10.63 -0.21
C ARG A 59 7.79 -11.39 -1.45
N ASN A 60 7.44 -10.68 -2.53
CA ASN A 60 7.10 -11.25 -3.83
C ASN A 60 8.25 -11.05 -4.84
N PRO A 61 9.39 -11.74 -4.68
CA PRO A 61 10.56 -11.54 -5.54
C PRO A 61 10.30 -11.91 -6.99
N GLY A 62 9.33 -12.80 -7.26
CA GLY A 62 8.93 -13.15 -8.63
C GLY A 62 8.30 -11.99 -9.39
N ALA A 63 7.42 -11.23 -8.74
CA ALA A 63 6.76 -10.07 -9.36
C ALA A 63 7.75 -8.92 -9.60
N VAL A 64 8.64 -8.66 -8.64
CA VAL A 64 9.70 -7.65 -8.74
C VAL A 64 10.74 -8.05 -9.79
N GLY A 65 11.17 -9.31 -9.77
CA GLY A 65 12.12 -9.85 -10.73
C GLY A 65 11.58 -9.75 -12.15
N LEU A 66 10.34 -10.19 -12.39
CA LEU A 66 9.76 -10.13 -13.73
C LEU A 66 9.65 -8.69 -14.25
N GLN A 67 9.28 -7.75 -13.38
CA GLN A 67 9.19 -6.32 -13.71
C GLN A 67 10.54 -5.68 -14.05
N LEU A 68 11.66 -6.18 -13.49
CA LEU A 68 13.00 -5.68 -13.82
C LEU A 68 13.62 -6.42 -15.01
N PHE A 69 13.47 -7.74 -15.09
CA PHE A 69 14.10 -8.57 -16.12
C PHE A 69 13.51 -8.36 -17.51
N LEU A 70 12.19 -8.15 -17.63
CA LEU A 70 11.54 -7.91 -18.94
C LEU A 70 12.04 -6.63 -19.63
N PRO A 71 11.96 -5.44 -19.02
CA PRO A 71 12.45 -4.21 -19.65
C PRO A 71 13.95 -4.23 -19.88
N LEU A 72 14.72 -4.84 -18.97
CA LEU A 72 16.16 -4.97 -19.13
C LEU A 72 16.51 -5.89 -20.31
N GLY A 73 15.81 -7.03 -20.46
CA GLY A 73 15.94 -7.90 -21.63
C GLY A 73 15.54 -7.22 -22.93
N MET A 74 14.41 -6.52 -22.96
CA MET A 74 13.98 -5.72 -24.13
C MET A 74 14.99 -4.62 -24.48
N GLY A 75 15.55 -3.94 -23.47
CA GLY A 75 16.59 -2.93 -23.67
C GLY A 75 17.88 -3.50 -24.24
N VAL A 76 18.31 -4.68 -23.79
CA VAL A 76 19.48 -5.39 -24.35
C VAL A 76 19.23 -5.80 -25.80
N VAL A 77 18.06 -6.35 -26.11
CA VAL A 77 17.70 -6.72 -27.49
C VAL A 77 17.70 -5.48 -28.38
N LEU A 78 17.04 -4.40 -27.96
CA LEU A 78 16.99 -3.15 -28.72
C LEU A 78 18.39 -2.54 -28.91
N GLY A 79 19.22 -2.55 -27.86
CA GLY A 79 20.61 -2.09 -27.91
C GLY A 79 21.48 -2.94 -28.83
N SER A 80 21.25 -4.25 -28.90
CA SER A 80 21.98 -5.15 -29.80
C SER A 80 21.61 -4.95 -31.27
N ILE A 81 20.34 -4.68 -31.58
CA ILE A 81 19.87 -4.41 -32.95
C ILE A 81 20.49 -3.13 -33.52
N PHE A 82 20.70 -2.15 -32.64
CA PHE A 82 21.15 -0.80 -33.00
C PHE A 82 22.64 -0.55 -32.66
N GLN A 83 23.43 -1.63 -32.58
CA GLN A 83 24.86 -1.57 -32.30
C GLN A 83 25.61 -0.83 -33.42
N GLY A 84 26.31 0.25 -33.07
CA GLY A 84 27.13 1.02 -34.01
C GLY A 84 26.47 2.25 -34.66
N ILE A 85 25.28 2.65 -34.23
CA ILE A 85 24.70 3.96 -34.61
C ILE A 85 25.50 5.09 -33.97
N GLY A 86 26.08 5.96 -34.81
CA GLY A 86 26.89 7.11 -34.38
C GLY A 86 28.28 7.20 -35.03
N ALA A 87 28.72 6.16 -35.76
CA ALA A 87 29.99 6.20 -36.48
C ALA A 87 29.98 7.07 -37.76
N GLY A 88 28.82 7.63 -38.15
CA GLY A 88 28.65 8.50 -39.33
C GLY A 88 27.70 9.67 -39.06
N ALA A 89 27.48 10.52 -40.07
CA ALA A 89 26.57 11.67 -40.00
C ALA A 89 25.14 11.25 -39.57
N PHE A 90 24.43 12.15 -38.87
CA PHE A 90 23.03 11.99 -38.45
C PHE A 90 22.18 11.39 -39.57
N GLY A 91 21.86 10.10 -39.46
CA GLY A 91 21.11 9.36 -40.47
C GLY A 91 19.73 8.94 -39.98
N LEU A 92 18.87 8.54 -40.92
CA LEU A 92 17.59 7.85 -40.64
C LEU A 92 17.67 6.80 -39.50
N PRO A 93 18.70 5.93 -39.39
CA PRO A 93 18.74 4.92 -38.33
C PRO A 93 18.77 5.48 -36.91
N GLN A 94 19.33 6.68 -36.69
CA GLN A 94 19.36 7.31 -35.37
C GLN A 94 17.97 7.79 -34.92
N ILE A 95 17.17 8.30 -35.85
CA ILE A 95 15.79 8.70 -35.58
C ILE A 95 14.93 7.47 -35.28
N SER A 96 15.10 6.39 -36.04
CA SER A 96 14.39 5.11 -35.81
C SER A 96 14.74 4.48 -34.46
N PHE A 97 15.99 4.62 -34.00
CA PHE A 97 16.40 4.19 -32.66
C PHE A 97 15.70 4.98 -31.56
N ILE A 98 15.74 6.32 -31.62
CA ILE A 98 15.08 7.19 -30.64
C ILE A 98 13.57 6.92 -30.60
N PHE A 99 12.94 6.76 -31.77
CA PHE A 99 11.52 6.44 -31.88
C PHE A 99 11.17 5.09 -31.26
N SER A 100 11.98 4.05 -31.52
CA SER A 100 11.78 2.72 -30.92
C SER A 100 11.97 2.73 -29.41
N LEU A 101 12.94 3.50 -28.91
CA LEU A 101 13.20 3.66 -27.48
C LEU A 101 12.03 4.36 -26.77
N LEU A 102 11.53 5.46 -27.35
CA LEU A 102 10.36 6.18 -26.83
C LEU A 102 9.09 5.32 -26.85
N THR A 103 8.89 4.54 -27.92
CA THR A 103 7.74 3.64 -28.03
C THR A 103 7.84 2.53 -26.98
N THR A 104 9.01 1.94 -26.80
CA THR A 104 9.23 0.91 -25.77
C THR A 104 8.98 1.46 -24.37
N LEU A 105 9.48 2.65 -24.05
CA LEU A 105 9.25 3.32 -22.76
C LEU A 105 7.76 3.60 -22.51
N SER A 106 7.03 4.01 -23.55
CA SER A 106 5.60 4.26 -23.46
C SER A 106 4.82 2.97 -23.19
N LEU A 107 5.18 1.87 -23.85
CA LEU A 107 4.54 0.57 -23.67
C LEU A 107 4.81 -0.05 -22.29
N GLN A 108 5.97 0.22 -21.67
CA GLN A 108 6.28 -0.23 -20.30
C GLN A 108 5.31 0.33 -19.24
N SER A 109 4.63 1.44 -19.52
CA SER A 109 3.66 2.03 -18.59
C SER A 109 2.28 1.32 -18.57
N LEU A 110 1.95 0.53 -19.60
CA LEU A 110 0.68 -0.19 -19.72
C LEU A 110 0.35 -1.15 -18.55
N PRO A 111 1.28 -2.02 -18.10
CA PRO A 111 1.01 -2.94 -16.98
C PRO A 111 0.71 -2.23 -15.65
N LEU A 112 1.18 -0.98 -15.46
CA LEU A 112 0.86 -0.20 -14.25
C LEU A 112 -0.64 0.05 -14.11
N MET A 113 -1.35 0.23 -15.21
CA MET A 113 -2.80 0.44 -15.20
C MET A 113 -3.54 -0.80 -14.68
N LEU A 114 -3.15 -1.99 -15.13
CA LEU A 114 -3.77 -3.25 -14.72
C LEU A 114 -3.56 -3.51 -13.23
N LEU A 115 -2.34 -3.27 -12.74
CA LEU A 115 -1.99 -3.38 -11.32
C LEU A 115 -2.82 -2.41 -10.47
N LEU A 116 -2.97 -1.16 -10.92
CA LEU A 116 -3.80 -0.18 -10.22
C LEU A 116 -5.28 -0.61 -10.18
N ILE A 117 -5.83 -1.19 -11.24
CA ILE A 117 -7.22 -1.65 -11.26
C ILE A 117 -7.48 -2.72 -10.19
N GLU A 118 -6.55 -3.66 -10.04
CA GLU A 118 -6.64 -4.71 -9.02
C GLU A 118 -6.58 -4.11 -7.60
N GLU A 119 -5.61 -3.22 -7.33
CA GLU A 119 -5.45 -2.57 -6.03
C GLU A 119 -6.64 -1.66 -5.66
N ARG A 120 -7.29 -1.05 -6.66
CA ARG A 120 -8.45 -0.15 -6.46
C ARG A 120 -9.63 -0.86 -5.79
N GLY A 121 -9.82 -2.16 -6.01
CA GLY A 121 -10.85 -2.94 -5.34
C GLY A 121 -10.62 -2.98 -3.82
N PHE A 122 -9.41 -3.32 -3.42
CA PHE A 122 -8.99 -3.37 -2.01
C PHE A 122 -9.04 -1.98 -1.35
N MET A 123 -8.57 -0.95 -2.05
CA MET A 123 -8.56 0.42 -1.55
C MET A 123 -9.97 0.93 -1.19
N LYS A 124 -10.99 0.61 -1.99
CA LYS A 124 -12.37 1.02 -1.71
C LYS A 124 -12.91 0.40 -0.42
N HIS A 125 -12.58 -0.87 -0.17
CA HIS A 125 -12.96 -1.54 1.07
C HIS A 125 -12.25 -0.94 2.28
N GLU A 126 -10.92 -0.78 2.23
CA GLU A 126 -10.15 -0.23 3.36
C GLU A 126 -10.50 1.26 3.64
N THR A 127 -10.87 2.02 2.61
CA THR A 127 -11.34 3.41 2.76
C THR A 127 -12.74 3.48 3.40
N SER A 128 -13.64 2.55 3.06
CA SER A 128 -14.98 2.47 3.67
C SER A 128 -14.91 2.21 5.18
N GLU A 129 -13.89 1.49 5.64
CA GLU A 129 -13.63 1.23 7.05
C GLU A 129 -12.86 2.38 7.76
N ARG A 130 -12.54 3.46 7.03
CA ARG A 130 -11.79 4.63 7.52
C ARG A 130 -10.42 4.29 8.13
N LEU A 131 -9.76 3.24 7.62
CA LEU A 131 -8.42 2.85 8.06
C LEU A 131 -7.36 3.91 7.68
N TYR A 132 -7.47 4.47 6.47
CA TYR A 132 -6.57 5.50 5.95
C TYR A 132 -7.24 6.34 4.86
N THR A 133 -6.66 7.50 4.55
CA THR A 133 -7.12 8.37 3.46
C THR A 133 -6.64 7.87 2.09
N GLU A 134 -7.48 7.96 1.06
CA GLU A 134 -7.13 7.57 -0.32
C GLU A 134 -5.84 8.23 -0.83
N SER A 135 -5.58 9.49 -0.44
CA SER A 135 -4.37 10.23 -0.81
C SER A 135 -3.09 9.61 -0.22
N ALA A 136 -3.15 9.05 1.00
CA ALA A 136 -2.01 8.37 1.61
C ALA A 136 -1.67 7.10 0.85
N HIS A 137 -2.69 6.37 0.37
CA HIS A 137 -2.50 5.18 -0.43
C HIS A 137 -1.86 5.49 -1.78
N ILE A 138 -2.37 6.50 -2.50
CA ILE A 138 -1.82 6.91 -3.81
C ILE A 138 -0.36 7.35 -3.68
N LEU A 139 -0.04 8.17 -2.67
CA LEU A 139 1.34 8.59 -2.39
C LEU A 139 2.25 7.40 -2.07
N THR A 140 1.77 6.47 -1.25
CA THR A 140 2.52 5.26 -0.92
C THR A 140 2.80 4.43 -2.17
N THR A 141 1.78 4.20 -3.00
CA THR A 141 1.91 3.45 -4.25
C THR A 141 2.94 4.12 -5.16
N LEU A 142 2.84 5.43 -5.36
CA LEU A 142 3.77 6.19 -6.19
C LEU A 142 5.21 6.11 -5.67
N CYS A 143 5.42 6.25 -4.36
CA CYS A 143 6.75 6.14 -3.77
C CYS A 143 7.37 4.73 -3.91
N VAL A 144 6.55 3.68 -4.00
CA VAL A 144 7.03 2.29 -4.17
C VAL A 144 7.20 1.92 -5.65
N THR A 145 6.35 2.43 -6.54
CA THR A 145 6.40 2.10 -7.97
C THR A 145 7.48 2.87 -8.72
N VAL A 146 7.71 4.15 -8.42
CA VAL A 146 8.75 4.98 -9.07
C VAL A 146 10.15 4.36 -9.00
N PRO A 147 10.65 3.85 -7.86
CA PRO A 147 11.97 3.21 -7.81
C PRO A 147 11.99 1.81 -8.46
N LEU A 148 10.83 1.23 -8.74
CA LEU A 148 10.69 -0.11 -9.31
C LEU A 148 10.49 -0.11 -10.83
N SER A 149 10.16 1.07 -11.40
CA SER A 149 9.85 1.28 -12.82
C SER A 149 11.08 1.70 -13.62
#